data_AF-A0A7W1WLT4-F1
#
_entry.id   AF-A0A7W1WLT4-F1
#
_cell.length_a   1.000
_cell.length_b   1.000
_cell.length_c   1.000
_cell.angle_alpha   90.00
_cell.angle_beta   90.00
_cell.angle_gamma   90.00
#
_symmetry.space_group_name_H-M   'P 1'
#
loop_
_entity.id
_entity.type
_entity.pdbx_description
1 polymer ?
#
loop_
_entity_poly.entity_id
_entity_poly.type
_entity_poly.pdbx_seq_one_letter_code
_entity_poly.pdbx_strand_id
1 'polypeptide(L)'
;MAAESLIAGDADAALNYLERAGARLERSPDATRSGVRKRLARLEGLARAAADGIADARALISIAGASARNVTTYDRRGEPNKVRVTRPTLGRF
;
A
#
# COMPACT_ATOMS: atom_id res chain seq x y z
N MET A 1 18.18 -3.22 0.14
CA MET A 1 17.91 -4.56 -0.43
C MET A 1 16.41 -4.85 -0.43
N ALA A 2 15.91 -5.88 -1.16
CA ALA A 2 14.47 -6.19 -1.25
C ALA A 2 13.81 -6.43 0.12
N ALA A 3 14.47 -7.20 1.01
CA ALA A 3 13.96 -7.50 2.35
C ALA A 3 13.84 -6.25 3.23
N GLU A 4 14.86 -5.37 3.21
CA GLU A 4 14.82 -4.10 3.95
C GLU A 4 13.72 -3.17 3.43
N SER A 5 13.46 -3.18 2.11
CA SER A 5 12.42 -2.34 1.50
C SER A 5 11.02 -2.83 1.91
N LEU A 6 10.80 -4.15 1.96
CA LEU A 6 9.59 -4.75 2.51
C LEU A 6 9.39 -4.40 3.99
N ILE A 7 10.44 -4.46 4.82
CA ILE A 7 10.38 -4.09 6.23
C ILE A 7 10.06 -2.60 6.40
N ALA A 8 10.60 -1.74 5.53
CA ALA A 8 10.32 -0.31 5.51
C ALA A 8 8.93 0.04 4.95
N GLY A 9 8.16 -0.94 4.46
CA GLY A 9 6.86 -0.73 3.83
C GLY A 9 6.93 -0.13 2.42
N ASP A 10 8.11 -0.12 1.80
CA ASP A 10 8.33 0.33 0.43
C ASP A 10 8.24 -0.87 -0.54
N ALA A 11 7.00 -1.18 -0.91
CA ALA A 11 6.69 -2.31 -1.79
C ALA A 11 7.22 -2.08 -3.23
N ASP A 12 7.26 -0.84 -3.71
CA ASP A 12 7.74 -0.50 -5.06
C ASP A 12 9.25 -0.68 -5.18
N ALA A 13 10.00 -0.25 -4.17
CA ALA A 13 11.45 -0.51 -4.11
C ALA A 13 11.72 -2.01 -3.97
N ALA A 14 10.94 -2.74 -3.17
CA ALA A 14 11.08 -4.18 -3.03
C ALA A 14 10.87 -4.92 -4.36
N LEU A 15 9.81 -4.56 -5.12
CA LEU A 15 9.53 -5.13 -6.44
C LEU A 15 10.67 -4.85 -7.43
N ASN A 16 11.17 -3.61 -7.48
CA ASN A 16 12.32 -3.25 -8.33
C ASN A 16 13.58 -4.10 -8.02
N TYR A 17 13.86 -4.35 -6.75
CA TYR A 17 15.00 -5.20 -6.37
C TYR A 17 14.78 -6.67 -6.75
N LEU A 18 13.55 -7.18 -6.65
CA LEU A 18 13.20 -8.54 -7.03
C LEU A 18 13.28 -8.74 -8.55
N GLU A 19 12.76 -7.82 -9.35
CA GLU A 19 12.84 -7.87 -10.81
C GLU A 19 14.30 -7.88 -11.31
N ARG A 20 15.14 -7.03 -10.72
CA ARG A 20 16.59 -7.00 -11.04
C ARG A 20 17.28 -8.32 -10.66
N ALA A 21 16.87 -8.94 -9.55
CA ALA A 21 17.39 -10.24 -9.13
C ALA A 21 16.92 -11.36 -10.07
N GLY A 22 15.66 -11.32 -10.52
CA GLY A 22 15.11 -12.22 -11.54
C GLY A 22 15.87 -12.11 -12.87
N ALA A 23 16.06 -10.89 -13.38
CA ALA A 23 16.79 -10.63 -14.62
C ALA A 23 18.27 -11.08 -14.58
N ARG A 24 18.90 -11.01 -13.40
CA ARG A 24 20.25 -11.59 -13.18
C ARG A 24 20.22 -13.12 -13.19
N LEU A 25 19.19 -13.73 -12.59
CA LEU A 25 19.01 -15.17 -12.58
C LEU A 25 18.81 -15.74 -13.99
N GLU A 26 18.11 -15.00 -14.85
CA GLU A 26 17.85 -15.37 -16.26
C GLU A 26 19.09 -15.29 -17.16
N ARG A 27 20.15 -14.60 -16.73
CA ARG A 27 21.43 -14.55 -17.47
C ARG A 27 22.46 -15.59 -17.01
N SER A 28 22.27 -16.22 -15.84
CA SER A 28 23.23 -17.20 -15.30
C SER A 28 22.86 -18.65 -15.67
N PRO A 29 23.80 -19.46 -16.20
CA PRO A 29 23.50 -20.79 -16.76
C PRO A 29 23.35 -21.94 -15.74
N ASP A 30 23.36 -21.67 -14.42
CA ASP A 30 23.42 -22.74 -13.40
C ASP A 30 22.10 -23.46 -13.09
N ALA A 31 22.24 -24.76 -12.80
CA ALA A 31 21.18 -25.72 -12.46
C ALA A 31 20.45 -25.42 -11.12
N THR A 32 20.98 -24.53 -10.28
CA THR A 32 20.37 -24.07 -9.01
C THR A 32 19.14 -23.17 -9.21
N ARG A 33 18.80 -22.84 -10.46
CA ARG A 33 17.69 -21.98 -10.90
C ARG A 33 16.31 -22.35 -10.36
N SER A 34 15.97 -23.64 -10.28
CA SER A 34 14.60 -24.09 -9.98
C SER A 34 14.13 -23.63 -8.58
N GLY A 35 14.95 -23.88 -7.56
CA GLY A 35 14.61 -23.53 -6.17
C GLY A 35 14.63 -22.03 -5.92
N VAL A 36 15.61 -21.32 -6.50
CA VAL A 36 15.74 -19.87 -6.35
C VAL A 36 14.62 -19.14 -7.08
N ARG A 37 14.25 -19.57 -8.29
CA ARG A 37 13.16 -18.98 -9.06
C ARG A 37 11.81 -19.13 -8.36
N LYS A 38 11.53 -20.29 -7.76
CA LYS A 38 10.31 -20.50 -6.95
C LYS A 38 10.25 -19.57 -5.74
N ARG A 39 11.37 -19.39 -5.03
CA ARG A 39 11.44 -18.46 -3.89
C ARG A 39 11.27 -17.00 -4.31
N LEU A 40 11.86 -16.62 -5.44
CA LEU A 40 11.79 -15.27 -5.98
C LEU A 40 10.36 -14.94 -6.44
N ALA A 41 9.70 -15.85 -7.15
CA ALA A 41 8.29 -15.72 -7.52
C ALA A 41 7.36 -15.62 -6.29
N ARG A 42 7.64 -16.38 -5.22
CA ARG A 42 6.90 -16.26 -3.95
C ARG A 42 7.08 -14.88 -3.31
N LEU A 43 8.30 -14.34 -3.33
CA LEU A 43 8.59 -13.01 -2.80
C LEU A 43 7.92 -11.90 -3.62
N GLU A 44 7.94 -12.01 -4.95
CA GLU A 44 7.21 -11.08 -5.83
C GLU A 44 5.71 -11.09 -5.56
N GLY A 45 5.12 -12.28 -5.39
CA GLY A 45 3.69 -12.41 -5.05
C GLY A 45 3.34 -11.74 -3.72
N LEU A 46 4.18 -11.90 -2.69
CA LEU A 46 3.98 -11.24 -1.40
C LEU A 46 4.14 -9.71 -1.49
N ALA A 47 5.13 -9.24 -2.23
CA ALA A 47 5.36 -7.81 -2.42
C ALA A 47 4.20 -7.15 -3.19
N ARG A 48 3.65 -7.81 -4.21
CA ARG A 48 2.45 -7.33 -4.92
C ARG A 48 1.23 -7.28 -4.01
N ALA A 49 0.94 -8.36 -3.29
CA ALA A 49 -0.20 -8.38 -2.36
C ALA A 49 -0.09 -7.27 -1.29
N ALA A 50 1.13 -6.97 -0.82
CA ALA A 50 1.36 -5.85 0.08
C ALA A 50 1.12 -4.48 -0.60
N ALA A 51 1.58 -4.29 -1.83
CA ALA A 51 1.34 -3.07 -2.60
C ALA A 51 -0.16 -2.83 -2.84
N ASP A 52 -0.87 -3.88 -3.26
CA ASP A 52 -2.33 -3.85 -3.50
C ASP A 52 -3.08 -3.50 -2.20
N GLY A 53 -2.73 -4.16 -1.08
CA GLY A 53 -3.34 -3.86 0.22
C GLY A 53 -3.08 -2.43 0.71
N ILE A 54 -1.90 -1.86 0.43
CA ILE A 54 -1.60 -0.45 0.73
C ILE A 54 -2.44 0.49 -0.15
N ALA A 55 -2.60 0.17 -1.43
CA ALA A 55 -3.43 0.95 -2.35
C ALA A 55 -4.90 0.94 -1.91
N ASP A 56 -5.44 -0.22 -1.55
CA ASP A 56 -6.80 -0.37 -1.04
C ASP A 56 -7.01 0.42 0.26
N ALA A 57 -6.06 0.32 1.20
CA ALA A 57 -6.11 1.07 2.45
C ALA A 57 -6.11 2.60 2.20
N ARG A 58 -5.28 3.08 1.26
CA ARG A 58 -5.26 4.49 0.85
C ARG A 58 -6.60 4.92 0.23
N ALA A 59 -7.18 4.08 -0.61
CA ALA A 59 -8.48 4.34 -1.22
C ALA A 59 -9.58 4.45 -0.14
N LEU A 60 -9.61 3.52 0.82
CA LEU A 60 -10.56 3.54 1.94
C LEU A 60 -10.39 4.80 2.80
N ILE A 61 -9.16 5.21 3.12
CA ILE A 61 -8.89 6.44 3.87
C ILE A 61 -9.36 7.67 3.08
N SER A 62 -9.12 7.70 1.77
CA SER A 62 -9.57 8.78 0.90
C SER A 62 -11.10 8.88 0.86
N ILE A 63 -11.78 7.74 0.72
CA ILE A 63 -13.25 7.66 0.75
C ILE A 63 -13.78 8.10 2.12
N ALA A 64 -13.20 7.62 3.22
CA ALA A 64 -13.59 8.03 4.56
C ALA A 64 -13.39 9.54 4.78
N GLY A 65 -12.29 10.11 4.27
CA GLY A 65 -12.02 11.54 4.32
C GLY A 65 -12.99 12.37 3.47
N ALA A 66 -13.35 11.89 2.28
CA ALA A 66 -14.36 12.52 1.43
C ALA A 66 -15.75 12.46 2.07
N SER A 67 -16.14 11.31 2.60
CA SER A 67 -17.39 11.11 3.35
C SER A 67 -17.44 12.05 4.56
N ALA A 68 -16.39 12.13 5.37
CA ALA A 68 -16.34 13.04 6.52
C ALA A 68 -16.49 14.53 6.13
N ARG A 69 -16.00 14.93 4.95
CA ARG A 69 -16.17 16.30 4.42
C ARG A 69 -17.55 16.55 3.82
N ASN A 70 -18.22 15.48 3.35
CA ASN A 70 -19.52 15.52 2.70
C ASN A 70 -20.68 15.10 3.62
N VAL A 71 -20.44 14.84 4.92
CA VAL A 71 -21.49 14.75 5.92
C VAL A 71 -22.09 16.15 6.09
N THR A 72 -23.03 16.49 5.21
CA THR A 72 -24.02 17.53 5.43
C THR A 72 -25.00 16.97 6.46
N THR A 73 -24.84 17.35 7.72
CA THR A 73 -25.86 17.09 8.73
C THR A 73 -27.05 17.98 8.39
N TYR A 74 -28.01 17.44 7.66
CA TYR A 74 -29.30 18.10 7.49
C TYR A 74 -29.90 18.39 8.88
N ASP A 75 -30.45 19.57 9.06
CA ASP A 75 -31.17 19.89 10.30
C ASP A 75 -32.52 19.11 10.37
N ARG A 76 -33.26 19.25 11.47
CA ARG A 76 -34.58 18.60 11.65
C ARG A 76 -35.64 19.07 10.64
N ARG A 77 -35.36 20.08 9.81
CA ARG A 77 -36.23 20.63 8.76
C ARG A 77 -35.79 20.21 7.35
N GLY A 78 -34.69 19.45 7.22
CA GLY A 78 -34.18 19.00 5.93
C GLY A 78 -33.27 20.00 5.22
N GLU A 79 -32.82 21.06 5.90
CA GLU A 79 -31.91 22.05 5.32
C GLU A 79 -30.44 21.66 5.55
N PRO A 80 -29.55 21.80 4.56
CA PRO A 80 -28.15 21.38 4.67
C PRO A 80 -27.38 22.30 5.62
N ASN A 81 -27.06 21.80 6.81
CA ASN A 81 -26.23 22.52 7.77
C ASN A 81 -24.74 22.27 7.45
N LYS A 82 -24.01 23.33 7.08
CA LYS A 82 -22.56 23.25 6.83
C LYS A 82 -21.83 23.07 8.16
N VAL A 83 -21.51 21.84 8.53
CA VAL A 83 -20.65 21.58 9.70
C VAL A 83 -19.25 22.09 9.38
N ARG A 84 -18.84 23.16 10.06
CA ARG A 84 -17.44 23.61 10.05
C ARG A 84 -16.62 22.49 10.69
N VAL A 85 -15.78 21.84 9.89
CA VAL A 85 -14.86 20.80 10.34
C VAL A 85 -13.94 21.39 11.43
N THR A 86 -14.25 21.08 12.69
CA THR A 86 -13.35 21.38 13.81
C THR A 86 -12.12 20.51 13.65
N ARG A 87 -10.95 21.12 13.44
CA ARG A 87 -9.68 20.39 13.36
C ARG A 87 -9.54 19.52 14.61
N PRO A 88 -9.37 18.19 14.50
CA PRO A 88 -9.06 17.37 15.66
C PRO A 88 -7.66 17.77 16.13
N THR A 89 -7.58 18.48 17.25
CA THR A 89 -6.33 18.62 18.02
C THR A 89 -6.00 17.24 18.57
N LEU A 90 -5.16 16.51 17.85
CA LEU A 90 -4.46 15.35 18.41
C LEU A 90 -3.59 15.87 19.56
N GLY A 91 -4.10 15.74 20.78
CA GLY A 91 -3.34 15.98 22.00
C GLY A 91 -2.18 15.00 22.06
N ARG A 92 -0.96 15.52 22.14
CA ARG A 92 0.23 14.74 22.52
C ARG A 92 0.06 14.33 23.99
N PHE A 93 -0.05 13.04 24.24
CA PHE A 93 0.29 12.42 25.51
C PHE A 93 1.46 11.47 25.26
#